data_AF-A0A1Q7E603-F1
#
_entry.id   AF-A0A1Q7E603-F1
#
_cell.length_a   1.000
_cell.length_b   1.000
_cell.length_c   1.000
_cell.angle_alpha   90.00
_cell.angle_beta   90.00
_cell.angle_gamma   90.00
#
_symmetry.space_group_name_H-M   'P 1'
#
loop_
_entity.id
_entity.type
_entity.pdbx_description
1 polymer ?
#
loop_
_entity_poly.entity_id
_entity_poly.type
_entity_poly.pdbx_seq_one_letter_code
_entity_poly.pdbx_strand_id
1 'polypeptide(L)'
;MSNPFDTGELPPGLREEYLAGMRAALGVLAAIGERLATAGNDRQALEVLQRETHKIHGSAGSYGFMDASRLAAGMEATAKDWVAHSDDPDVDRGSLTRWFVARLAELLGLKVPRPQAAAPRPQMQVGLPPSTPPAAPQPAAAARVVEALAVGSDVPEVIFVEGDTALAELLAYGLRSRGYRFAAYRNGREALRDLIALDVRGTHPLLLLDVDLPALDGYSIFAALQRERPGTYRVVFTTVHGSEEEQLRRLEAGALDHLVKPISLRVALETVERWVGR
;
A
#
# COMPACT_ATOMS: atom_id res chain seq x y z
N MET A 1 -11.20 16.91 -38.59
CA MET A 1 -10.54 18.08 -37.97
C MET A 1 -10.30 17.69 -36.52
N SER A 2 -9.05 17.39 -36.17
CA SER A 2 -8.67 17.00 -34.81
C SER A 2 -8.75 18.22 -33.89
N ASN A 3 -9.25 18.03 -32.66
CA ASN A 3 -9.38 19.07 -31.67
C ASN A 3 -7.97 19.56 -31.23
N PRO A 4 -7.63 20.86 -31.35
CA PRO A 4 -6.30 21.37 -31.00
C PRO A 4 -5.96 21.32 -29.49
N PHE A 5 -6.86 20.81 -28.64
CA PHE A 5 -6.65 20.63 -27.20
C PHE A 5 -6.42 19.18 -26.77
N ASP A 6 -6.25 18.25 -27.73
CA ASP A 6 -6.07 16.81 -27.47
C ASP A 6 -4.58 16.41 -27.43
N THR A 7 -3.74 17.15 -26.70
CA THR A 7 -2.31 16.83 -26.54
C THR A 7 -2.04 15.96 -25.31
N GLY A 8 -3.03 15.73 -24.43
CA GLY A 8 -2.82 15.07 -23.15
C GLY A 8 -1.89 15.84 -22.20
N GLU A 9 -1.46 17.04 -22.58
CA GLU A 9 -0.59 17.90 -21.78
C GLU A 9 -1.43 18.87 -20.94
N LEU A 10 -1.11 18.95 -19.65
CA LEU A 10 -1.75 19.87 -18.72
C LEU A 10 -1.49 21.33 -19.13
N PRO A 11 -2.47 22.23 -18.95
CA PRO A 11 -2.23 23.66 -19.07
C PRO A 11 -1.03 24.11 -18.22
N PRO A 12 -0.17 25.03 -18.72
CA PRO A 12 0.96 25.55 -17.96
C PRO A 12 0.51 26.13 -16.60
N GLY A 13 1.24 25.85 -15.52
CA GLY A 13 0.94 26.37 -14.17
C GLY A 13 -0.06 25.54 -13.36
N LEU A 14 -0.88 24.72 -14.02
CA LEU A 14 -1.95 23.97 -13.36
C LEU A 14 -1.40 22.87 -12.42
N ARG A 15 -0.28 22.25 -12.81
CA ARG A 15 0.43 21.27 -11.98
C ARG A 15 1.03 21.93 -10.74
N GLU A 16 1.62 23.11 -10.88
CA GLU A 16 2.21 23.88 -9.78
C GLU A 16 1.16 24.34 -8.78
N GLU A 17 0.00 24.79 -9.26
CA GLU A 17 -1.15 25.16 -8.42
C GLU A 17 -1.67 23.95 -7.63
N TYR A 18 -1.82 22.80 -8.29
CA TYR A 18 -2.18 21.55 -7.63
C TYR A 18 -1.19 21.19 -6.51
N LEU A 19 0.12 21.22 -6.81
CA LEU A 19 1.17 20.95 -5.81
C LEU A 19 1.15 21.96 -4.66
N ALA A 20 0.82 23.22 -4.90
CA ALA A 20 0.65 24.22 -3.85
C ALA A 20 -0.48 23.86 -2.89
N GLY A 21 -1.64 23.42 -3.43
CA GLY A 21 -2.75 22.89 -2.63
C GLY A 21 -2.37 21.63 -1.85
N MET A 22 -1.60 20.72 -2.47
CA MET A 22 -1.15 19.48 -1.82
C MET A 22 -0.24 19.71 -0.61
N ARG A 23 0.53 20.80 -0.55
CA ARG A 23 1.29 21.13 0.66
C ARG A 23 0.39 21.33 1.88
N ALA A 24 -0.76 21.98 1.70
CA ALA A 24 -1.72 22.16 2.78
C ALA A 24 -2.35 20.82 3.20
N ALA A 25 -2.74 20.00 2.22
CA ALA A 25 -3.29 18.66 2.47
C ALA A 25 -2.31 17.76 3.22
N LEU A 26 -1.02 17.76 2.83
CA LEU A 26 0.04 17.03 3.54
C LEU A 26 0.20 17.49 4.99
N GLY A 27 0.05 18.80 5.27
CA GLY A 27 0.06 19.32 6.64
C GLY A 27 -1.11 18.81 7.48
N VAL A 28 -2.32 18.77 6.90
CA VAL A 28 -3.51 18.21 7.55
C VAL A 28 -3.32 16.72 7.85
N LEU A 29 -2.87 15.95 6.86
CA LEU A 29 -2.63 14.51 7.01
C LEU A 29 -1.52 14.21 8.05
N ALA A 30 -0.45 15.02 8.08
CA ALA A 30 0.61 14.88 9.09
C ALA A 30 0.06 15.09 10.51
N ALA A 31 -0.78 16.11 10.72
CA ALA A 31 -1.41 16.36 12.01
C ALA A 31 -2.35 15.22 12.42
N ILE A 32 -3.05 14.61 11.46
CA ILE A 32 -3.89 13.42 11.70
C ILE A 32 -3.02 12.23 12.13
N GLY A 33 -1.86 12.02 11.48
CA GLY A 33 -0.93 10.95 11.86
C GLY A 33 -0.47 11.07 13.32
N GLU A 34 -0.14 12.28 13.78
CA GLU A 34 0.20 12.51 15.19
C GLU A 34 -0.99 12.28 16.12
N ARG A 35 -2.19 12.76 15.73
CA ARG A 35 -3.41 12.55 16.51
C ARG A 35 -3.74 11.07 16.68
N LEU A 36 -3.68 10.29 15.60
CA LEU A 36 -3.92 8.85 15.61
C LEU A 36 -2.82 8.06 16.33
N ALA A 37 -1.59 8.58 16.40
CA ALA A 37 -0.54 7.98 17.23
C ALA A 37 -0.82 8.14 18.73
N THR A 38 -1.53 9.20 19.14
CA THR A 38 -1.93 9.41 20.54
C THR A 38 -3.29 8.80 20.89
N ALA A 39 -4.23 8.80 19.94
CA ALA A 39 -5.59 8.31 20.10
C ALA A 39 -6.01 7.56 18.82
N GLY A 40 -5.63 6.29 18.73
CA GLY A 40 -5.83 5.47 17.52
C GLY A 40 -7.29 5.36 17.09
N ASN A 41 -8.24 5.40 18.01
CA ASN A 41 -9.68 5.32 17.75
C ASN A 41 -10.36 6.69 17.57
N ASP A 42 -9.61 7.77 17.36
CA ASP A 42 -10.19 9.10 17.15
C ASP A 42 -11.01 9.15 15.85
N ARG A 43 -12.32 8.97 16.00
CA ARG A 43 -13.27 8.88 14.88
C ARG A 43 -13.24 10.12 13.99
N GLN A 44 -13.11 11.30 14.56
CA GLN A 44 -13.07 12.54 13.78
C GLN A 44 -11.79 12.58 12.92
N ALA A 45 -10.65 12.16 13.47
CA ALA A 45 -9.40 12.07 12.72
C ALA A 45 -9.50 11.06 11.57
N LEU A 46 -10.11 9.89 11.82
CA LEU A 46 -10.34 8.86 10.80
C LEU A 46 -11.26 9.34 9.66
N GLU A 47 -12.35 10.03 9.99
CA GLU A 47 -13.26 10.60 9.00
C GLU A 47 -12.62 11.71 8.16
N VAL A 48 -11.75 12.55 8.77
CA VAL A 48 -10.99 13.55 8.01
C VAL A 48 -9.97 12.85 7.11
N LEU A 49 -9.25 11.84 7.62
CA LEU A 49 -8.29 11.05 6.85
C LEU A 49 -8.94 10.48 5.58
N GLN A 50 -10.06 9.78 5.74
CA GLN A 50 -10.82 9.19 4.64
C GLN A 50 -11.21 10.24 3.59
N ARG A 51 -11.72 11.41 4.01
CA ARG A 51 -12.11 12.49 3.08
C ARG A 51 -10.91 13.08 2.35
N GLU A 52 -9.79 13.31 3.03
CA GLU A 52 -8.60 13.89 2.40
C GLU A 52 -7.96 12.89 1.42
N THR A 53 -7.89 11.60 1.78
CA THR A 53 -7.42 10.55 0.85
C THR A 53 -8.33 10.41 -0.36
N HIS A 54 -9.65 10.51 -0.20
CA HIS A 54 -10.61 10.49 -1.30
C HIS A 54 -10.37 11.64 -2.30
N LYS A 55 -10.18 12.86 -1.80
CA LYS A 55 -9.88 14.03 -2.65
C LYS A 55 -8.58 13.85 -3.44
N ILE A 56 -7.54 13.30 -2.80
CA ILE A 56 -6.25 13.08 -3.45
C ILE A 56 -6.39 11.97 -4.51
N HIS A 57 -7.02 10.85 -4.16
CA HIS A 57 -7.29 9.76 -5.07
C HIS A 57 -8.03 10.25 -6.32
N GLY A 58 -9.13 10.99 -6.14
CA GLY A 58 -9.96 11.49 -7.23
C GLY A 58 -9.36 12.62 -8.08
N SER A 59 -8.20 13.17 -7.70
CA SER A 59 -7.59 14.29 -8.42
C SER A 59 -6.17 14.02 -8.94
N ALA A 60 -5.29 13.40 -8.14
CA ALA A 60 -3.86 13.33 -8.42
C ALA A 60 -3.50 12.74 -9.80
N GLY A 61 -4.26 11.73 -10.26
CA GLY A 61 -4.05 11.11 -11.56
C GLY A 61 -4.23 12.09 -12.72
N SER A 62 -5.26 12.93 -12.66
CA SER A 62 -5.54 13.97 -13.67
C SER A 62 -4.44 15.02 -13.77
N TYR A 63 -3.65 15.22 -12.71
CA TYR A 63 -2.50 16.14 -12.70
C TYR A 63 -1.16 15.42 -13.00
N GLY A 64 -1.22 14.17 -13.46
CA GLY A 64 -0.05 13.39 -13.85
C GLY A 64 0.71 12.75 -12.68
N PHE A 65 0.05 12.55 -11.54
CA PHE A 65 0.60 11.86 -10.36
C PHE A 65 -0.14 10.54 -10.13
N MET A 66 -0.04 9.62 -11.09
CA MET A 66 -0.78 8.35 -11.07
C MET A 66 -0.46 7.49 -9.84
N ASP A 67 0.81 7.37 -9.47
CA ASP A 67 1.22 6.56 -8.31
C ASP A 67 0.74 7.18 -6.98
N ALA A 68 0.70 8.51 -6.90
CA ALA A 68 0.11 9.20 -5.74
C ALA A 68 -1.40 8.96 -5.63
N SER A 69 -2.12 8.96 -6.76
CA SER A 69 -3.56 8.64 -6.80
C SER A 69 -3.85 7.21 -6.35
N ARG A 70 -3.04 6.23 -6.79
CA ARG A 70 -3.18 4.82 -6.38
C ARG A 70 -2.85 4.60 -4.91
N LEU A 71 -1.78 5.22 -4.42
CA LEU A 71 -1.44 5.19 -2.99
C LEU A 71 -2.57 5.76 -2.13
N ALA A 72 -3.15 6.89 -2.57
CA ALA A 72 -4.29 7.49 -1.91
C ALA A 72 -5.54 6.59 -1.96
N ALA A 73 -5.78 5.84 -3.05
CA ALA A 73 -6.88 4.88 -3.15
C ALA A 73 -6.77 3.76 -2.11
N GLY A 74 -5.57 3.17 -1.96
CA GLY A 74 -5.31 2.14 -0.95
C GLY A 74 -5.44 2.67 0.48
N MET A 75 -4.95 3.89 0.73
CA MET A 75 -5.12 4.55 2.02
C MET A 75 -6.59 4.92 2.30
N GLU A 76 -7.36 5.33 1.29
CA GLU A 76 -8.79 5.62 1.42
C GLU A 76 -9.58 4.36 1.80
N ALA A 77 -9.33 3.23 1.11
CA ALA A 77 -9.94 1.95 1.45
C ALA A 77 -9.60 1.53 2.89
N THR A 78 -8.34 1.73 3.30
CA THR A 78 -7.88 1.46 4.66
C THR A 78 -8.55 2.38 5.70
N ALA A 79 -8.64 3.68 5.43
CA ALA A 79 -9.28 4.64 6.32
C ALA A 79 -10.79 4.40 6.45
N LYS A 80 -11.47 4.03 5.35
CA LYS A 80 -12.89 3.65 5.35
C LYS A 80 -13.13 2.44 6.26
N ASP A 81 -12.27 1.43 6.19
CA ASP A 81 -12.34 0.26 7.05
C ASP A 81 -12.08 0.63 8.53
N TRP A 82 -11.12 1.51 8.82
CA TRP A 82 -10.91 2.00 10.18
C TRP A 82 -12.10 2.77 10.76
N VAL A 83 -12.82 3.54 9.94
CA VAL A 83 -14.06 4.21 10.39
C VAL A 83 -15.14 3.19 10.74
N ALA A 84 -15.23 2.08 10.00
CA ALA A 84 -16.16 1.00 10.29
C ALA A 84 -15.77 0.21 11.55
N HIS A 85 -14.49 0.16 11.89
CA HIS A 85 -13.93 -0.66 12.96
C HIS A 85 -12.97 0.12 13.87
N SER A 86 -13.42 1.27 14.37
CA SER A 86 -12.57 2.21 15.11
C SER A 86 -11.99 1.64 16.40
N ASP A 87 -12.60 0.59 16.95
CA ASP A 87 -12.23 0.03 18.25
C ASP A 87 -11.20 -1.10 18.18
N ASP A 88 -10.73 -1.46 16.98
CA ASP A 88 -9.66 -2.46 16.78
C ASP A 88 -8.34 -1.97 17.42
N PRO A 89 -7.84 -2.63 18.50
CA PRO A 89 -6.67 -2.20 19.25
C PRO A 89 -5.34 -2.58 18.59
N ASP A 90 -5.33 -3.52 17.64
CA ASP A 90 -4.12 -4.12 17.08
C ASP A 90 -3.60 -3.39 15.82
N VAL A 91 -4.11 -2.19 15.58
CA VAL A 91 -3.78 -1.39 14.40
C VAL A 91 -3.01 -0.14 14.80
N ASP A 92 -1.73 -0.07 14.42
CA ASP A 92 -0.92 1.15 14.53
C ASP A 92 -1.29 2.16 13.42
N ARG A 93 -2.45 2.80 13.60
CA ARG A 93 -3.00 3.77 12.64
C ARG A 93 -2.12 5.01 12.50
N GLY A 94 -1.48 5.44 13.59
CA GLY A 94 -0.60 6.60 13.62
C GLY A 94 0.63 6.40 12.76
N SER A 95 1.35 5.29 12.93
CA SER A 95 2.54 5.00 12.13
C SER A 95 2.22 4.76 10.66
N LEU A 96 1.14 4.04 10.33
CA LEU A 96 0.73 3.88 8.93
C LEU A 96 0.38 5.23 8.29
N THR A 97 -0.33 6.10 9.00
CA THR A 97 -0.67 7.43 8.48
C THR A 97 0.58 8.28 8.26
N ARG A 98 1.55 8.26 9.20
CA ARG A 98 2.83 8.96 9.03
C ARG A 98 3.62 8.44 7.83
N TRP A 99 3.71 7.12 7.68
CA TRP A 99 4.35 6.49 6.52
C TRP A 99 3.68 6.94 5.22
N PHE A 100 2.35 6.90 5.16
CA PHE A 100 1.57 7.33 4.00
C PHE A 100 1.88 8.78 3.63
N VAL A 101 1.89 9.68 4.61
CA VAL A 101 2.20 11.11 4.39
C VAL A 101 3.61 11.31 3.86
N ALA A 102 4.60 10.63 4.43
CA ALA A 102 5.98 10.71 3.97
C ALA A 102 6.11 10.21 2.53
N ARG A 103 5.50 9.07 2.21
CA ARG A 103 5.57 8.47 0.87
C ARG A 103 4.81 9.29 -0.17
N LEU A 104 3.63 9.80 0.19
CA LEU A 104 2.85 10.69 -0.68
C LEU A 104 3.63 11.97 -1.00
N ALA A 105 4.28 12.58 0.00
CA ALA A 105 5.11 13.76 -0.22
C ALA A 105 6.26 13.48 -1.19
N GLU A 106 6.93 12.33 -1.06
CA GLU A 106 7.99 11.90 -1.97
C GLU A 106 7.49 11.76 -3.42
N LEU A 107 6.36 11.06 -3.63
CA LEU A 107 5.75 10.87 -4.95
C LEU A 107 5.33 12.20 -5.60
N LEU A 108 5.01 13.22 -4.80
CA LEU A 108 4.66 14.56 -5.26
C LEU A 108 5.87 15.49 -5.39
N GLY A 109 7.09 15.05 -5.01
CA GLY A 109 8.28 15.91 -4.96
C GLY A 109 8.17 17.05 -3.93
N LEU A 110 7.41 16.84 -2.86
CA LEU A 110 7.14 17.80 -1.80
C LEU A 110 7.85 17.43 -0.51
N LYS A 111 8.08 18.42 0.35
CA LYS A 111 8.49 18.19 1.75
C LYS A 111 7.24 18.13 2.62
N VAL A 112 7.19 17.19 3.56
CA VAL A 112 6.15 17.16 4.59
C VAL A 112 6.30 18.43 5.45
N PRO A 113 5.27 19.29 5.55
CA PRO A 113 5.31 20.42 6.47
C PRO A 113 5.47 19.91 7.90
N ARG A 114 6.32 20.55 8.70
CA ARG A 114 6.29 20.31 10.14
C ARG A 114 4.89 20.68 10.64
N PRO A 115 4.26 19.87 11.48
CA PRO A 115 3.01 20.26 12.13
C PRO A 115 3.25 21.61 12.79
N GLN A 116 2.61 22.68 12.29
CA GLN A 116 2.50 23.87 13.10
C GLN A 116 1.60 23.47 14.26
N ALA A 117 2.16 23.42 15.47
CA ALA A 117 1.33 23.40 16.66
C ALA A 117 0.30 24.51 16.48
N ALA A 118 -0.99 24.15 16.52
CA ALA A 118 -2.05 25.15 16.60
C ALA A 118 -1.62 26.17 17.65
N ALA A 119 -1.61 27.46 17.28
CA ALA A 119 -1.08 28.52 18.13
C ALA A 119 -1.55 28.29 19.58
N PRO A 120 -0.62 28.17 20.55
CA PRO A 120 -1.02 27.89 21.91
C PRO A 120 -1.91 29.04 22.39
N ARG A 121 -3.09 28.71 22.94
CA ARG A 121 -3.75 29.60 23.90
C ARG A 121 -2.71 29.95 24.97
N PRO A 122 -2.66 31.19 25.50
CA PRO A 122 -1.58 31.60 26.40
C PRO A 122 -1.60 30.71 27.64
N GLN A 123 -0.58 29.87 27.80
CA GLN A 123 -0.31 29.08 28.99
C GLN A 123 1.07 29.48 29.52
N MET A 124 1.09 29.80 30.82
CA MET A 124 2.28 30.15 31.61
C MET A 124 3.39 29.11 31.45
N GLN A 125 4.61 29.61 31.19
CA GLN A 125 5.82 28.80 31.07
C GLN A 125 6.18 28.12 32.39
N VAL A 126 6.49 26.81 32.31
CA VAL A 126 7.41 26.15 33.24
C VAL A 126 8.36 25.33 32.37
N GLY A 127 9.65 25.67 32.43
CA GLY A 127 10.68 25.12 31.54
C GLY A 127 11.28 23.80 32.04
N LEU A 128 11.72 22.96 31.09
CA LEU A 128 12.77 21.96 31.25
C LEU A 128 13.50 21.80 29.89
N PRO A 129 14.81 21.47 29.85
CA PRO A 129 15.62 21.48 28.63
C PRO A 129 15.45 20.21 27.77
N PRO A 130 15.91 20.21 26.50
CA PRO A 130 15.60 19.16 25.54
C PRO A 130 16.52 17.93 25.67
N SER A 131 15.94 16.74 25.50
CA SER A 131 16.67 15.51 25.20
C SER A 131 16.40 15.09 23.75
N THR A 132 17.49 14.92 23.00
CA THR A 132 17.57 14.55 21.59
C THR A 132 17.05 13.12 21.34
N PRO A 133 16.13 12.89 20.39
CA PRO A 133 15.87 11.54 19.89
C PRO A 133 16.89 11.15 18.78
N PRO A 134 17.21 9.85 18.63
CA PRO A 134 18.19 9.37 17.65
C PRO A 134 17.64 9.45 16.22
N ALA A 135 18.55 9.69 15.27
CA ALA A 135 18.25 9.80 13.85
C ALA A 135 17.73 8.47 13.27
N ALA A 136 16.57 8.52 12.62
CA ALA A 136 16.05 7.43 11.80
C ALA A 136 16.78 7.36 10.45
N PRO A 137 17.04 6.16 9.90
CA PRO A 137 17.75 6.01 8.63
C PRO A 137 16.87 6.41 7.44
N GLN A 138 17.45 7.14 6.48
CA GLN A 138 16.87 7.38 5.16
C GLN A 138 17.26 6.25 4.21
N PRO A 139 16.33 5.65 3.45
CA PRO A 139 16.69 4.85 2.28
C PRO A 139 16.54 5.67 0.99
N ALA A 140 17.56 5.52 0.14
CA ALA A 140 17.66 6.09 -1.18
C ALA A 140 17.21 5.07 -2.26
N ALA A 141 16.61 5.61 -3.32
CA ALA A 141 16.63 5.19 -4.73
C ALA A 141 16.08 3.81 -5.17
N ALA A 142 15.39 3.86 -6.30
CA ALA A 142 14.65 2.81 -6.97
C ALA A 142 15.50 1.63 -7.53
N ALA A 143 14.78 0.51 -7.74
CA ALA A 143 15.14 -0.75 -8.39
C ALA A 143 15.62 -1.90 -7.47
N ARG A 144 14.76 -2.94 -7.39
CA ARG A 144 14.78 -4.20 -6.61
C ARG A 144 14.37 -4.09 -5.13
N VAL A 145 13.08 -4.25 -4.84
CA VAL A 145 12.65 -4.72 -3.52
C VAL A 145 12.74 -6.25 -3.50
N VAL A 146 13.96 -6.75 -3.34
CA VAL A 146 14.19 -8.01 -2.64
C VAL A 146 14.75 -7.60 -1.28
N GLU A 147 13.87 -7.30 -0.33
CA GLU A 147 14.29 -7.27 1.07
C GLU A 147 14.01 -8.65 1.65
N ALA A 148 14.83 -9.61 1.22
CA ALA A 148 15.02 -10.81 2.01
C ALA A 148 15.53 -10.33 3.38
N LEU A 149 14.70 -10.44 4.43
CA LEU A 149 15.20 -10.52 5.79
C LEU A 149 16.02 -11.80 5.90
N ALA A 150 17.22 -11.76 5.34
CA ALA A 150 18.23 -12.79 5.51
C ALA A 150 18.85 -12.60 6.89
N VAL A 151 18.13 -13.10 7.90
CA VAL A 151 18.77 -13.73 9.05
C VAL A 151 18.28 -15.18 9.05
N GLY A 152 18.90 -15.99 8.18
CA GLY A 152 18.61 -17.41 8.02
C GLY A 152 18.12 -17.80 6.62
N SER A 153 18.41 -19.04 6.25
CA SER A 153 18.04 -19.72 5.00
C SER A 153 16.54 -20.07 4.92
N ASP A 154 15.65 -19.15 5.30
CA ASP A 154 14.23 -19.45 5.49
C ASP A 154 13.35 -19.02 4.32
N VAL A 155 12.43 -19.91 3.95
CA VAL A 155 11.47 -19.73 2.86
C VAL A 155 10.47 -18.62 3.21
N PRO A 156 10.08 -17.75 2.26
CA PRO A 156 9.03 -16.76 2.49
C PRO A 156 7.72 -17.41 2.92
N GLU A 157 7.03 -16.81 3.88
CA GLU A 157 5.66 -17.20 4.26
C GLU A 157 4.65 -16.64 3.26
N VAL A 158 4.94 -15.44 2.74
CA VAL A 158 4.10 -14.72 1.79
C VAL A 158 4.93 -14.31 0.58
N ILE A 159 4.37 -14.45 -0.61
CA ILE A 159 4.92 -13.94 -1.85
C ILE A 159 3.83 -13.12 -2.50
N PHE A 160 4.14 -11.95 -3.01
CA PHE A 160 3.18 -11.19 -3.81
C PHE A 160 3.76 -10.77 -5.16
N VAL A 161 2.91 -10.83 -6.19
CA VAL A 161 3.23 -10.37 -7.55
C VAL A 161 2.24 -9.27 -7.89
N GLU A 162 2.69 -8.02 -7.83
CA GLU A 162 1.83 -6.83 -7.93
C GLU A 162 2.49 -5.76 -8.81
N GLY A 163 1.81 -5.37 -9.88
CA GLY A 163 2.31 -4.39 -10.84
C GLY A 163 2.21 -2.94 -10.32
N ASP A 164 1.21 -2.66 -9.50
CA ASP A 164 0.97 -1.36 -8.87
C ASP A 164 2.00 -1.11 -7.76
N THR A 165 2.90 -0.15 -8.01
CA THR A 165 3.95 0.26 -7.05
C THR A 165 3.35 0.61 -5.68
N ALA A 166 2.24 1.35 -5.67
CA ALA A 166 1.68 1.90 -4.46
C ALA A 166 1.05 0.82 -3.58
N LEU A 167 0.32 -0.10 -4.19
CA LEU A 167 -0.24 -1.25 -3.50
C LEU A 167 0.86 -2.20 -3.00
N ALA A 168 1.87 -2.48 -3.83
CA ALA A 168 3.03 -3.30 -3.44
C ALA A 168 3.75 -2.74 -2.20
N GLU A 169 3.91 -1.41 -2.13
CA GLU A 169 4.52 -0.73 -0.97
C GLU A 169 3.63 -0.78 0.27
N LEU A 170 2.32 -0.59 0.12
CA LEU A 170 1.36 -0.70 1.21
C LEU A 170 1.34 -2.12 1.81
N LEU A 171 1.31 -3.14 0.96
CA LEU A 171 1.40 -4.55 1.37
C LEU A 171 2.73 -4.85 2.06
N ALA A 172 3.86 -4.42 1.50
CA ALA A 172 5.17 -4.61 2.09
C ALA A 172 5.27 -3.96 3.48
N TYR A 173 4.73 -2.75 3.65
CA TYR A 173 4.67 -2.08 4.95
C TYR A 173 3.91 -2.92 5.97
N GLY A 174 2.69 -3.36 5.64
CA GLY A 174 1.85 -4.12 6.58
C GLY A 174 2.39 -5.51 6.91
N LEU A 175 2.96 -6.21 5.92
CA LEU A 175 3.59 -7.51 6.14
C LEU A 175 4.81 -7.38 7.06
N ARG A 176 5.64 -6.34 6.84
CA ARG A 176 6.81 -6.06 7.69
C ARG A 176 6.39 -5.69 9.11
N SER A 177 5.37 -4.86 9.28
CA SER A 177 4.90 -4.48 10.63
C SER A 177 4.34 -5.65 11.42
N ARG A 178 3.86 -6.70 10.75
CA ARG A 178 3.40 -7.96 11.37
C ARG A 178 4.45 -9.06 11.42
N GLY A 179 5.70 -8.76 11.03
CA GLY A 179 6.82 -9.70 11.11
C GLY A 179 6.70 -10.91 10.18
N TYR A 180 5.98 -10.78 9.05
CA TYR A 180 5.97 -11.81 8.03
C TYR A 180 7.28 -11.81 7.24
N ARG A 181 7.79 -13.00 6.91
CA ARG A 181 8.81 -13.15 5.87
C ARG A 181 8.14 -13.13 4.51
N PHE A 182 8.54 -12.22 3.63
CA PHE A 182 7.93 -12.13 2.31
C PHE A 182 8.90 -11.88 1.15
N ALA A 183 8.46 -12.24 -0.06
CA ALA A 183 9.10 -11.86 -1.32
C ALA A 183 8.12 -11.07 -2.19
N ALA A 184 8.64 -10.09 -2.93
CA ALA A 184 7.85 -9.17 -3.73
C ALA A 184 8.32 -9.16 -5.18
N TYR A 185 7.39 -9.29 -6.12
CA TYR A 185 7.66 -9.20 -7.55
C TYR A 185 6.76 -8.15 -8.20
N ARG A 186 7.31 -7.43 -9.17
CA ARG A 186 6.58 -6.42 -9.96
C ARG A 186 6.35 -6.83 -11.40
N ASN A 187 6.95 -7.94 -11.82
CA ASN A 187 6.91 -8.44 -13.18
C ASN A 187 6.53 -9.91 -13.17
N GLY A 188 5.48 -10.27 -13.91
CA GLY A 188 4.96 -11.63 -13.95
C GLY A 188 5.95 -12.67 -14.49
N ARG A 189 6.81 -12.31 -15.45
CA ARG A 189 7.79 -13.23 -16.05
C ARG A 189 8.94 -13.52 -15.09
N GLU A 190 9.46 -12.49 -14.42
CA GLU A 190 10.47 -12.65 -13.38
C GLU A 190 9.92 -13.48 -12.22
N ALA A 191 8.69 -13.16 -11.77
CA ALA A 191 8.00 -13.91 -10.73
C ALA A 191 7.87 -15.39 -11.09
N LEU A 192 7.34 -15.72 -12.27
CA LEU A 192 7.15 -17.11 -12.69
C LEU A 192 8.47 -17.88 -12.72
N ARG A 193 9.53 -17.29 -13.30
CA ARG A 193 10.86 -17.91 -13.37
C ARG A 193 11.37 -18.24 -11.96
N ASP A 194 11.30 -17.27 -11.05
CA ASP A 194 11.87 -17.41 -9.71
C ASP A 194 11.01 -18.33 -8.83
N LEU A 195 9.68 -18.32 -8.98
CA LEU A 195 8.74 -19.22 -8.31
C LEU A 195 8.91 -20.68 -8.75
N ILE A 196 9.22 -20.94 -10.01
CA ILE A 196 9.52 -22.31 -10.46
C ILE A 196 10.83 -22.80 -9.83
N ALA A 197 11.84 -21.93 -9.73
CA ALA A 197 13.15 -22.26 -9.20
C ALA A 197 13.23 -22.30 -7.66
N LEU A 198 12.23 -21.76 -6.96
CA LEU A 198 12.23 -21.65 -5.50
C LEU A 198 12.12 -23.02 -4.83
N ASP A 199 13.14 -23.37 -4.02
CA ASP A 199 13.08 -24.48 -3.08
C ASP A 199 12.28 -24.07 -1.84
N VAL A 200 11.04 -24.57 -1.75
CA VAL A 200 10.13 -24.29 -0.64
C VAL A 200 10.38 -25.16 0.59
N ARG A 201 11.32 -26.11 0.55
CA ARG A 201 11.69 -26.96 1.71
C ARG A 201 10.51 -27.62 2.42
N GLY A 202 9.51 -28.07 1.65
CA GLY A 202 8.28 -28.70 2.17
C GLY A 202 7.25 -27.73 2.76
N THR A 203 7.52 -26.43 2.75
CA THR A 203 6.54 -25.39 3.10
C THR A 203 5.63 -25.06 1.91
N HIS A 204 4.54 -24.34 2.18
CA HIS A 204 3.53 -23.95 1.18
C HIS A 204 3.26 -22.45 1.28
N PRO A 205 4.12 -21.59 0.71
CA PRO A 205 3.96 -20.14 0.81
C PRO A 205 2.63 -19.66 0.24
N LEU A 206 2.08 -18.62 0.86
CA LEU A 206 0.93 -17.89 0.32
C LEU A 206 1.40 -17.00 -0.84
N LEU A 207 0.78 -17.12 -2.00
CA LEU A 207 1.00 -16.30 -3.18
C LEU A 207 -0.19 -15.37 -3.40
N LEU A 208 -0.01 -14.08 -3.15
CA LEU A 208 -0.94 -13.03 -3.57
C LEU A 208 -0.61 -12.65 -5.02
N LEU A 209 -1.49 -12.98 -5.96
CA LEU A 209 -1.21 -12.88 -7.40
C LEU A 209 -2.14 -11.87 -8.07
N ASP A 210 -1.57 -10.78 -8.57
CA ASP A 210 -2.32 -9.84 -9.39
C ASP A 210 -2.72 -10.46 -10.72
N VAL A 211 -4.00 -10.33 -11.05
CA VAL A 211 -4.56 -10.80 -12.32
C VAL A 211 -4.04 -9.93 -13.47
N ASP A 212 -4.07 -8.61 -13.28
CA ASP A 212 -3.85 -7.63 -14.34
C ASP A 212 -2.36 -7.20 -14.46
N LEU A 213 -1.47 -8.19 -14.55
CA LEU A 213 -0.03 -7.96 -14.72
C LEU A 213 0.34 -7.68 -16.18
N PRO A 214 1.25 -6.73 -16.45
CA PRO A 214 1.73 -6.47 -17.80
C PRO A 214 2.54 -7.67 -18.34
N ALA A 215 2.36 -7.96 -19.62
CA ALA A 215 3.07 -8.98 -20.42
C ALA A 215 2.85 -10.46 -20.07
N LEU A 216 2.45 -10.78 -18.84
CA LEU A 216 2.04 -12.13 -18.43
C LEU A 216 1.05 -12.00 -17.26
N ASP A 217 -0.23 -12.33 -17.52
CA ASP A 217 -1.31 -12.19 -16.56
C ASP A 217 -1.25 -13.24 -15.44
N GLY A 218 -1.92 -12.95 -14.32
CA GLY A 218 -1.92 -13.81 -13.15
C GLY A 218 -2.51 -15.21 -13.40
N TYR A 219 -3.51 -15.36 -14.27
CA TYR A 219 -4.06 -16.68 -14.57
C TYR A 219 -3.07 -17.54 -15.34
N SER A 220 -2.35 -16.95 -16.29
CA SER A 220 -1.26 -17.61 -17.01
C SER A 220 -0.13 -18.06 -16.09
N ILE A 221 0.25 -17.23 -15.11
CA ILE A 221 1.25 -17.60 -14.08
C ILE A 221 0.72 -18.77 -13.24
N PHE A 222 -0.51 -18.68 -12.77
CA PHE A 222 -1.13 -19.71 -11.96
C PHE A 222 -1.19 -21.06 -12.70
N ALA A 223 -1.64 -21.08 -13.96
CA ALA A 223 -1.70 -22.29 -14.78
C ALA A 223 -0.31 -22.92 -14.97
N ALA A 224 0.73 -22.10 -15.17
CA ALA A 224 2.10 -22.58 -15.27
C ALA A 224 2.60 -23.19 -13.95
N LEU A 225 2.28 -22.58 -12.81
CA LEU A 225 2.63 -23.12 -11.48
C LEU A 225 1.89 -24.42 -11.18
N GLN A 226 0.62 -24.56 -11.56
CA GLN A 226 -0.12 -25.83 -11.41
C GLN A 226 0.50 -26.97 -12.24
N ARG A 227 1.12 -26.66 -13.38
CA ARG A 227 1.79 -27.64 -14.23
C ARG A 227 3.20 -28.00 -13.73
N GLU A 228 4.00 -27.01 -13.34
CA GLU A 228 5.42 -27.19 -13.01
C GLU A 228 5.67 -27.45 -11.52
N ARG A 229 4.81 -26.90 -10.65
CA ARG A 229 4.93 -26.92 -9.19
C ARG A 229 3.57 -27.19 -8.53
N PRO A 230 2.84 -28.27 -8.93
CA PRO A 230 1.49 -28.53 -8.46
C PRO A 230 1.40 -28.54 -6.93
N GLY A 231 0.44 -27.80 -6.38
CA GLY A 231 0.18 -27.74 -4.95
C GLY A 231 1.26 -27.05 -4.12
N THR A 232 2.31 -26.49 -4.72
CA THR A 232 3.42 -25.84 -3.99
C THR A 232 3.00 -24.53 -3.34
N TYR A 233 2.11 -23.77 -3.99
CA TYR A 233 1.71 -22.43 -3.55
C TYR A 233 0.22 -22.40 -3.19
N ARG A 234 -0.09 -21.73 -2.08
CA ARG A 234 -1.45 -21.34 -1.70
C ARG A 234 -1.78 -20.05 -2.42
N VAL A 235 -2.67 -20.04 -3.41
CA VAL A 235 -2.85 -18.85 -4.27
C VAL A 235 -4.12 -18.08 -3.92
N VAL A 236 -3.98 -16.77 -3.72
CA VAL A 236 -5.06 -15.80 -3.58
C VAL A 236 -4.89 -14.75 -4.67
N PHE A 237 -5.92 -14.51 -5.47
CA PHE A 237 -5.85 -13.51 -6.54
C PHE A 237 -6.13 -12.10 -6.02
N THR A 238 -5.48 -11.09 -6.60
CA THR A 238 -5.91 -9.69 -6.49
C THR A 238 -6.40 -9.20 -7.85
N THR A 239 -7.52 -8.48 -7.89
CA THR A 239 -8.20 -8.13 -9.15
C THR A 239 -8.86 -6.76 -9.07
N VAL A 240 -9.01 -6.05 -10.19
CA VAL A 240 -9.87 -4.86 -10.26
C VAL A 240 -11.33 -5.19 -10.62
N HIS A 241 -11.60 -6.43 -11.01
CA HIS A 241 -12.89 -6.93 -11.45
C HIS A 241 -13.51 -7.84 -10.37
N GLY A 242 -14.79 -7.67 -10.08
CA GLY A 242 -15.52 -8.43 -9.06
C GLY A 242 -16.66 -9.28 -9.62
N SER A 243 -16.66 -9.58 -10.93
CA SER A 243 -17.80 -10.26 -11.57
C SER A 243 -17.88 -11.74 -11.23
N GLU A 244 -19.10 -12.29 -11.25
CA GLU A 244 -19.36 -13.72 -11.00
C GLU A 244 -18.60 -14.64 -11.97
N GLU A 245 -18.39 -14.22 -13.22
CA GLU A 245 -17.63 -14.99 -14.22
C GLU A 245 -16.15 -15.15 -13.88
N GLU A 246 -15.56 -14.17 -13.18
CA GLU A 246 -14.21 -14.32 -12.66
C GLU A 246 -14.17 -15.20 -11.41
N GLN A 247 -15.20 -15.12 -10.56
CA GLN A 247 -15.31 -16.01 -9.41
C GLN A 247 -15.41 -17.49 -9.85
N LEU A 248 -16.17 -17.79 -10.91
CA LEU A 248 -16.25 -19.11 -11.52
C LEU A 248 -14.90 -19.60 -12.06
N ARG A 249 -14.22 -18.79 -12.88
CA ARG A 249 -12.88 -19.13 -13.40
C ARG A 249 -11.84 -19.39 -12.29
N ARG A 250 -11.96 -18.69 -11.16
CA ARG A 250 -11.05 -18.85 -10.00
C ARG A 250 -11.32 -20.11 -9.20
N LEU A 251 -12.59 -20.45 -8.99
CA LEU A 251 -13.01 -21.69 -8.35
C LEU A 251 -12.60 -22.91 -9.18
N GLU A 252 -12.80 -22.85 -10.50
CA GLU A 252 -12.37 -23.90 -11.44
C GLU A 252 -10.84 -24.07 -11.47
N ALA A 253 -10.09 -22.99 -11.25
CA ALA A 253 -8.63 -23.02 -11.20
C ALA A 253 -8.08 -23.65 -9.90
N GLY A 254 -8.87 -23.70 -8.81
CA GLY A 254 -8.42 -24.20 -7.51
C GLY A 254 -7.66 -23.15 -6.68
N ALA A 255 -7.92 -21.86 -6.91
CA ALA A 255 -7.45 -20.79 -6.04
C ALA A 255 -8.21 -20.79 -4.71
N LEU A 256 -7.57 -20.28 -3.65
CA LEU A 256 -8.12 -20.30 -2.29
C LEU A 256 -9.09 -19.16 -2.03
N ASP A 257 -8.79 -17.97 -2.56
CA ASP A 257 -9.55 -16.75 -2.29
C ASP A 257 -9.26 -15.67 -3.36
N HIS A 258 -9.93 -14.53 -3.25
CA HIS A 258 -9.62 -13.34 -4.04
C HIS A 258 -9.87 -12.03 -3.28
N LEU A 259 -9.12 -10.99 -3.64
CA LEU A 259 -9.24 -9.64 -3.11
C LEU A 259 -9.53 -8.66 -4.25
N VAL A 260 -10.61 -7.89 -4.10
CA VAL A 260 -11.01 -6.87 -5.09
C VAL A 260 -10.37 -5.53 -4.73
N LYS A 261 -9.72 -4.90 -5.71
CA LYS A 261 -9.08 -3.59 -5.62
C LYS A 261 -10.15 -2.46 -5.67
N PRO A 262 -9.97 -1.35 -4.92
CA PRO A 262 -8.86 -1.06 -4.01
C PRO A 262 -8.94 -1.89 -2.71
N ILE A 263 -7.80 -2.47 -2.31
CA ILE A 263 -7.73 -3.38 -1.17
C ILE A 263 -7.38 -2.59 0.09
N SER A 264 -8.19 -2.72 1.15
CA SER A 264 -7.83 -2.25 2.49
C SER A 264 -6.66 -3.07 3.03
N LEU A 265 -5.66 -2.42 3.62
CA LEU A 265 -4.51 -3.11 4.20
C LEU A 265 -4.95 -4.14 5.28
N ARG A 266 -5.97 -3.82 6.06
CA ARG A 266 -6.52 -4.75 7.06
C ARG A 266 -7.00 -6.04 6.41
N VAL A 267 -7.88 -5.92 5.42
CA VAL A 267 -8.47 -7.07 4.70
C VAL A 267 -7.38 -7.93 4.04
N ALA A 268 -6.37 -7.28 3.44
CA ALA A 268 -5.24 -7.99 2.86
C ALA A 268 -4.49 -8.83 3.90
N LEU A 269 -4.20 -8.23 5.06
CA LEU A 269 -3.45 -8.90 6.11
C LEU A 269 -4.26 -9.95 6.87
N GLU A 270 -5.57 -9.76 7.05
CA GLU A 270 -6.48 -10.78 7.60
C GLU A 270 -6.53 -12.01 6.68
N THR A 271 -6.53 -11.78 5.37
CA THR A 271 -6.46 -12.84 4.36
C THR A 271 -5.13 -13.57 4.43
N VAL A 272 -4.03 -12.83 4.60
CA VAL A 272 -2.70 -13.41 4.82
C VAL A 272 -2.69 -14.28 6.07
N GLU A 273 -3.15 -13.76 7.20
CA GLU A 273 -3.18 -14.46 8.48
C GLU A 273 -3.99 -15.77 8.40
N ARG A 274 -5.20 -15.69 7.82
CA ARG A 274 -6.06 -16.85 7.57
C ARG A 274 -5.35 -17.97 6.82
N TRP A 275 -4.65 -17.64 5.74
CA TRP A 275 -4.07 -18.64 4.83
C TRP A 275 -2.64 -19.04 5.16
N VAL A 276 -1.90 -18.22 5.91
CA VAL A 276 -0.62 -18.62 6.50
C VAL A 276 -0.84 -19.50 7.74
N GLY A 277 -1.90 -19.24 8.52
CA GLY A 277 -2.30 -20.01 9.70
C GLY A 277 -1.60 -19.55 10.98
N ARG A 278 -1.49 -18.24 11.17
CA ARG A 278 -1.04 -17.63 12.42
C ARG A 278 -2.22 -17.26 13.32
#